data_AF-A0AAU2E1B2-F1
#
_entry.id   AF-A0AAU2E1B2-F1
#
_cell.length_a   1.000
_cell.length_b   1.000
_cell.length_c   1.000
_cell.angle_alpha   90.00
_cell.angle_beta   90.00
_cell.angle_gamma   90.00
#
_symmetry.space_group_name_H-M   'P 1'
#
loop_
_entity.id
_entity.type
_entity.pdbx_description
1 polymer ?
#
loop_
_entity_poly.entity_id
_entity_poly.type
_entity_poly.pdbx_seq_one_letter_code
_entity_poly.pdbx_strand_id
1 'polypeptide(L)'
;MPAPELDSVAQPAPADMPGYVGRLFVHFAQNPLDSRLSAWMQLEFGDETPAAHTDVLSSAIKAVGEGQAQSVIDPVWDPFDLVMLLVGVAHTMATTGLSTRGAVWSENQVTTQRRAAAVEAARRLIDEAPS
;
A
#
# COMPACT_ATOMS: atom_id res chain seq x y z
N MET A 1 -8.22 11.79 -19.01
CA MET A 1 -7.07 12.51 -18.44
C MET A 1 -6.27 11.48 -17.66
N PRO A 2 -4.96 11.32 -17.89
CA PRO A 2 -4.13 10.55 -16.95
C PRO A 2 -4.21 11.24 -15.59
N ALA A 3 -4.41 10.48 -14.51
CA ALA A 3 -4.40 11.02 -13.15
C ALA A 3 -2.99 11.56 -12.85
N PRO A 4 -2.77 12.89 -12.75
CA PRO A 4 -1.42 13.48 -12.77
C PRO A 4 -0.58 13.24 -11.50
N GLU A 5 -1.02 12.41 -10.56
CA GLU A 5 -0.52 12.42 -9.17
C GLU A 5 -0.02 11.08 -8.64
N LEU A 6 -0.30 9.96 -9.31
CA LEU A 6 0.22 8.64 -8.89
C LEU A 6 1.76 8.56 -9.01
N ASP A 7 2.34 9.26 -9.98
CA ASP A 7 3.76 9.15 -10.35
C ASP A 7 4.74 9.77 -9.34
N SER A 8 4.30 10.69 -8.46
CA SER A 8 5.21 11.44 -7.57
C SER A 8 5.06 11.10 -6.08
N VAL A 9 3.90 10.62 -5.63
CA VAL A 9 3.62 10.45 -4.19
C VAL A 9 3.97 9.04 -3.68
N ALA A 10 4.04 8.04 -4.55
CA ALA A 10 4.17 6.64 -4.15
C ALA A 10 5.38 5.95 -4.78
N GLN A 11 6.54 6.61 -4.86
CA GLN A 11 7.75 5.90 -5.30
C GLN A 11 8.16 4.86 -4.26
N PRO A 12 8.22 3.57 -4.62
CA PRO A 12 8.72 2.53 -3.75
C PRO A 12 10.25 2.60 -3.73
N ALA A 13 10.83 2.31 -2.57
CA ALA A 13 12.28 2.19 -2.40
C ALA A 13 12.55 0.91 -1.62
N PRO A 14 13.57 0.10 -2.01
CA PRO A 14 13.86 -1.18 -1.35
C PRO A 14 13.99 -1.07 0.17
N ALA A 15 14.64 0.00 0.65
CA ALA A 15 14.88 0.27 2.06
C ALA A 15 13.72 1.00 2.79
N ASP A 16 12.66 1.40 2.09
CA ASP A 16 11.53 2.18 2.65
C ASP A 16 10.16 1.67 2.15
N MET A 17 9.98 0.36 2.09
CA MET A 17 8.65 -0.23 1.84
C MET A 17 7.61 0.16 2.90
N PRO A 18 7.94 0.32 4.19
CA PRO A 18 6.98 0.83 5.18
C PRO A 18 6.58 2.29 4.92
N GLY A 19 7.51 3.15 4.51
CA GLY A 19 7.19 4.53 4.13
C GLY A 19 6.37 4.60 2.85
N TYR A 20 6.61 3.71 1.88
CA TYR A 20 5.76 3.55 0.69
C TYR A 20 4.30 3.27 1.07
N VAL A 21 4.05 2.33 1.99
CA VAL A 21 2.69 2.07 2.54
C VAL A 21 2.09 3.30 3.22
N GLY A 22 2.89 4.04 3.98
CA GLY A 22 2.46 5.28 4.61
C GLY A 22 2.06 6.39 3.63
N ARG A 23 2.67 6.42 2.43
CA ARG A 23 2.32 7.36 1.35
C ARG A 23 1.08 6.91 0.59
N LEU A 24 0.95 5.61 0.29
CA LEU A 24 -0.28 5.02 -0.28
C LEU A 24 -1.49 5.28 0.61
N PHE A 25 -1.35 5.12 1.93
CA PHE A 25 -2.43 5.42 2.88
C PHE A 25 -2.95 6.86 2.71
N VAL A 26 -2.02 7.83 2.66
CA VAL A 26 -2.38 9.25 2.52
C VAL A 26 -3.07 9.48 1.19
N HIS A 27 -2.55 8.89 0.11
CA HIS A 27 -3.14 8.99 -1.22
C HIS A 27 -4.59 8.45 -1.25
N PHE A 28 -4.84 7.25 -0.73
CA PHE A 28 -6.19 6.67 -0.70
C PHE A 28 -7.15 7.48 0.19
N ALA A 29 -6.67 7.98 1.33
CA ALA A 29 -7.48 8.79 2.23
C ALA A 29 -7.87 10.15 1.62
N GLN A 30 -7.01 10.73 0.78
CA GLN A 30 -7.25 12.02 0.12
C GLN A 30 -8.01 11.89 -1.20
N ASN A 31 -8.00 10.71 -1.83
CA ASN A 31 -8.62 10.46 -3.14
C ASN A 31 -9.63 9.28 -3.09
N PRO A 32 -10.84 9.49 -2.53
CA PRO A 32 -11.84 8.43 -2.40
C PRO A 32 -12.39 7.92 -3.74
N LEU A 33 -12.43 8.78 -4.76
CA LEU A 33 -12.88 8.42 -6.11
C LEU A 33 -11.89 7.42 -6.75
N ASP A 34 -10.60 7.70 -6.64
CA ASP A 34 -9.54 6.84 -7.16
C ASP A 34 -9.55 5.49 -6.43
N SER A 35 -9.70 5.51 -5.10
CA SER A 35 -9.83 4.29 -4.30
C SER A 35 -11.01 3.42 -4.74
N ARG A 36 -12.18 4.04 -5.01
CA ARG A 36 -13.37 3.32 -5.49
C ARG A 36 -13.16 2.75 -6.89
N LEU A 37 -12.54 3.51 -7.79
CA LEU A 37 -12.24 3.05 -9.14
C LEU A 37 -11.23 1.90 -9.11
N SER A 38 -10.19 1.97 -8.28
CA SER A 38 -9.24 0.87 -8.09
C SER A 38 -9.91 -0.39 -7.57
N ALA A 39 -10.80 -0.29 -6.58
CA ALA A 39 -11.56 -1.44 -6.08
C ALA A 39 -12.49 -2.03 -7.14
N TRP A 40 -13.14 -1.19 -7.95
CA TRP A 40 -13.97 -1.65 -9.06
C TRP A 40 -13.14 -2.33 -10.15
N MET A 41 -12.00 -1.76 -10.55
CA MET A 41 -11.12 -2.35 -11.55
C MET A 41 -10.61 -3.74 -11.14
N GLN A 42 -10.26 -3.95 -9.86
CA GLN A 42 -9.85 -5.27 -9.37
C GLN A 42 -10.97 -6.31 -9.47
N LEU A 43 -12.24 -5.91 -9.35
CA LEU A 43 -13.38 -6.82 -9.45
C LEU A 43 -13.74 -7.15 -10.91
N GLU A 44 -13.53 -6.21 -11.84
CA GLU A 44 -13.99 -6.35 -13.23
C GLU A 44 -12.93 -6.93 -14.16
N PHE A 45 -11.65 -6.62 -13.91
CA PHE A 45 -10.58 -6.97 -14.84
C PHE A 45 -9.80 -8.23 -14.47
N GLY A 46 -10.01 -8.83 -13.29
CA GLY A 46 -9.30 -10.05 -12.88
C GLY A 46 -7.78 -9.90 -13.04
N ASP A 47 -7.16 -10.75 -13.88
CA ASP A 47 -5.71 -10.72 -14.16
C ASP A 47 -5.30 -9.66 -15.22
N GLU A 48 -6.25 -9.04 -15.92
CA GLU A 48 -5.96 -8.05 -16.95
C GLU A 48 -5.74 -6.66 -16.34
N THR A 49 -4.50 -6.35 -15.93
CA THR A 49 -4.21 -5.04 -15.36
C THR A 49 -4.22 -3.95 -16.46
N PRO A 50 -5.01 -2.87 -16.34
CA PRO A 50 -4.97 -1.78 -17.30
C PRO A 50 -3.58 -1.13 -17.36
N ALA A 51 -3.08 -0.82 -18.56
CA ALA A 51 -1.72 -0.32 -18.80
C ALA A 51 -1.34 0.96 -18.01
N ALA A 52 -2.32 1.74 -17.54
CA ALA A 52 -2.04 2.92 -16.70
C ALA A 52 -1.57 2.56 -15.27
N HIS A 53 -1.79 1.32 -14.82
CA HIS A 53 -1.41 0.84 -13.48
C HIS A 53 -0.16 -0.05 -13.48
N THR A 54 0.33 -0.45 -14.66
CA THR A 54 1.44 -1.40 -14.77
C THR A 54 2.76 -0.78 -14.35
N ASP A 55 2.99 0.51 -14.58
CA ASP A 55 4.30 1.13 -14.33
C ASP A 55 4.59 1.31 -12.84
N VAL A 56 3.61 1.80 -12.07
CA VAL A 56 3.72 1.94 -10.61
C VAL A 56 3.85 0.57 -9.94
N LEU A 57 3.01 -0.39 -10.34
CA LEU A 57 3.06 -1.76 -9.82
C LEU A 57 4.41 -2.43 -10.14
N SER A 58 4.89 -2.30 -11.38
CA SER A 58 6.18 -2.84 -11.81
C SER A 58 7.35 -2.21 -11.05
N SER A 59 7.28 -0.91 -10.74
CA SER A 59 8.31 -0.24 -9.92
C SER A 59 8.36 -0.79 -8.49
N ALA A 60 7.20 -1.10 -7.90
CA ALA A 60 7.11 -1.66 -6.55
C ALA A 60 7.61 -3.10 -6.49
N ILE A 61 7.24 -3.91 -7.48
CA ILE A 61 7.73 -5.29 -7.61
C ILE A 61 9.26 -5.30 -7.75
N LYS A 62 9.79 -4.40 -8.59
CA LYS A 62 11.25 -4.25 -8.75
C LYS A 62 11.92 -3.83 -7.44
N ALA A 63 11.36 -2.87 -6.71
CA ALA A 63 11.91 -2.42 -5.43
C ALA A 63 11.93 -3.56 -4.39
N VAL A 64 10.90 -4.41 -4.37
CA VAL A 64 10.87 -5.61 -3.52
C VAL A 64 11.98 -6.58 -3.91
N GLY A 65 12.12 -6.91 -5.20
CA GLY A 65 13.18 -7.81 -5.66
C GLY A 65 14.60 -7.29 -5.35
N GLU A 66 14.82 -5.99 -5.49
CA GLU A 66 16.07 -5.34 -5.09
C GLU A 66 16.30 -5.43 -3.57
N GLY A 67 15.26 -5.27 -2.76
CA GLY A 67 15.35 -5.39 -1.31
C GLY A 67 15.65 -6.82 -0.84
N GLN A 68 15.07 -7.81 -1.50
CA GLN A 68 15.39 -9.23 -1.26
C GLN A 68 16.84 -9.55 -1.62
N ALA A 69 17.33 -9.06 -2.76
CA ALA A 69 18.73 -9.23 -3.16
C ALA A 69 19.73 -8.57 -2.19
N GLN A 70 19.30 -7.56 -1.44
CA GLN A 70 20.07 -6.87 -0.40
C GLN A 70 19.82 -7.42 1.02
N SER A 71 18.99 -8.46 1.16
CA SER A 71 18.59 -9.04 2.45
C SER A 71 17.93 -8.04 3.41
N VAL A 72 17.25 -7.02 2.89
CA VAL A 72 16.45 -6.05 3.68
C VAL A 72 14.96 -6.36 3.64
N ILE A 73 14.53 -7.30 2.79
CA ILE A 73 13.17 -7.84 2.70
C ILE A 73 13.28 -9.36 2.72
N ASP A 74 12.41 -10.01 3.50
CA ASP A 74 12.33 -11.47 3.61
C ASP A 74 12.11 -12.12 2.22
N PRO A 75 13.01 -13.03 1.77
CA PRO A 75 12.91 -13.70 0.49
C PRO A 75 11.81 -14.79 0.46
N VAL A 76 11.12 -15.08 1.57
CA VAL A 76 10.00 -16.04 1.59
C VAL A 76 8.83 -15.60 0.72
N TRP A 77 8.68 -14.29 0.51
CA TRP A 77 7.58 -13.72 -0.26
C TRP A 77 7.86 -13.74 -1.76
N ASP A 78 6.83 -14.07 -2.55
CA ASP A 78 6.79 -13.65 -3.94
C ASP A 78 6.69 -12.11 -4.02
N PRO A 79 7.49 -11.43 -4.86
CA PRO A 79 7.50 -9.97 -4.94
C PRO A 79 6.14 -9.35 -5.29
N PHE A 80 5.36 -9.97 -6.17
CA PHE A 80 4.05 -9.48 -6.55
C PHE A 80 3.07 -9.62 -5.39
N ASP A 81 3.02 -10.79 -4.76
CA ASP A 81 2.12 -11.04 -3.64
C ASP A 81 2.40 -10.11 -2.45
N LEU A 82 3.68 -9.86 -2.15
CA LEU A 82 4.05 -8.91 -1.11
C LEU A 82 3.56 -7.49 -1.43
N VAL A 83 3.73 -7.02 -2.67
CA VAL A 83 3.23 -5.71 -3.08
C VAL A 83 1.70 -5.64 -2.94
N MET A 84 0.98 -6.68 -3.33
CA MET A 84 -0.48 -6.73 -3.20
C MET A 84 -0.93 -6.69 -1.73
N LEU A 85 -0.24 -7.40 -0.84
CA LEU A 85 -0.49 -7.33 0.60
C LEU A 85 -0.26 -5.92 1.15
N LEU A 86 0.85 -5.28 0.78
CA LEU A 86 1.19 -3.93 1.24
C LEU A 86 0.19 -2.88 0.75
N VAL A 87 -0.22 -2.96 -0.52
CA VAL A 87 -1.27 -2.10 -1.10
C VAL A 87 -2.60 -2.34 -0.41
N GLY A 88 -2.98 -3.60 -0.18
CA GLY A 88 -4.21 -3.97 0.52
C GLY A 88 -4.27 -3.40 1.94
N VAL A 89 -3.19 -3.54 2.72
CA VAL A 89 -3.09 -2.96 4.06
C VAL A 89 -3.27 -1.44 4.02
N ALA A 90 -2.57 -0.74 3.13
CA ALA A 90 -2.70 0.71 2.99
C ALA A 90 -4.15 1.13 2.66
N HIS A 91 -4.74 0.48 1.65
CA HIS A 91 -6.08 0.77 1.16
C HIS A 91 -7.15 0.51 2.22
N THR A 92 -7.15 -0.67 2.85
CA THR A 92 -8.14 -1.02 3.88
C THR A 92 -8.07 -0.06 5.06
N MET A 93 -6.87 0.29 5.51
CA MET A 93 -6.71 1.20 6.65
C MET A 93 -7.12 2.65 6.30
N ALA A 94 -6.95 3.08 5.05
CA ALA A 94 -7.34 4.41 4.61
C ALA A 94 -8.86 4.54 4.39
N THR A 95 -9.51 3.51 3.84
CA THR A 95 -10.89 3.60 3.34
C THR A 95 -11.96 3.05 4.28
N THR A 96 -11.57 2.31 5.33
CA THR A 96 -12.55 1.69 6.22
C THR A 96 -13.37 2.72 7.02
N GLY A 97 -14.67 2.78 6.77
CA GLY A 97 -15.63 3.58 7.56
C GLY A 97 -15.96 2.95 8.92
N LEU A 98 -15.51 1.73 9.18
CA LEU A 98 -15.82 1.01 10.42
C LEU A 98 -14.85 1.44 11.53
N SER A 99 -15.38 2.06 12.58
CA SER A 99 -14.61 2.40 13.77
C SER A 99 -15.46 2.27 15.03
N THR A 100 -15.07 1.37 15.92
CA THR A 100 -15.60 1.33 17.30
C THR A 100 -15.06 2.48 18.16
N ARG A 101 -14.06 3.21 17.67
CA ARG A 101 -13.37 4.30 18.39
C ARG A 101 -13.92 5.68 18.08
N GLY A 102 -14.81 5.82 17.10
CA GLY A 102 -15.39 7.12 16.72
C GLY A 102 -16.18 7.82 17.84
N ALA A 103 -16.57 7.09 18.89
CA ALA A 103 -17.21 7.66 20.07
C ALA A 103 -16.23 8.32 21.05
N VAL A 104 -14.92 8.04 20.95
CA VAL A 104 -13.90 8.45 21.94
C VAL A 104 -12.80 9.30 21.28
N TRP A 105 -12.50 9.06 20.00
CA TRP A 105 -11.39 9.68 19.29
C TRP A 105 -11.91 10.62 18.20
N SER A 106 -11.19 11.72 17.99
CA SER A 106 -11.41 12.57 16.82
C SER A 106 -11.04 11.85 15.53
N GLU A 107 -11.60 12.31 14.41
CA GLU A 107 -11.28 11.78 13.09
C GLU A 107 -9.77 11.80 12.80
N ASN A 108 -9.09 12.88 13.15
CA ASN A 108 -7.64 12.99 12.98
C ASN A 108 -6.85 11.95 13.81
N GLN A 109 -7.29 11.67 15.05
CA GLN A 109 -6.67 10.65 15.89
C GLN A 109 -6.85 9.24 15.30
N VAL A 110 -8.06 8.94 14.78
CA VAL A 110 -8.34 7.68 14.08
C VAL A 110 -7.46 7.54 12.84
N THR A 111 -7.39 8.56 11.99
CA THR A 111 -6.57 8.56 10.76
C THR A 111 -5.08 8.38 11.08
N THR A 112 -4.56 9.12 12.06
CA THR A 112 -3.15 9.01 12.47
C THR A 112 -2.81 7.61 12.97
N GLN A 113 -3.66 7.03 13.82
CA GLN A 113 -3.43 5.69 14.35
C GLN A 113 -3.53 4.62 13.27
N ARG A 114 -4.46 4.75 12.32
CA ARG A 114 -4.62 3.82 11.21
C ARG A 114 -3.42 3.84 10.28
N ARG A 115 -2.89 5.02 9.97
CA ARG A 115 -1.64 5.17 9.21
C ARG A 115 -0.47 4.50 9.93
N ALA A 116 -0.31 4.75 11.22
CA ALA A 116 0.76 4.14 12.02
C ALA A 116 0.65 2.61 12.04
N ALA A 117 -0.56 2.06 12.18
CA ALA A 117 -0.79 0.62 12.14
C ALA A 117 -0.48 0.01 10.76
N ALA A 118 -0.84 0.68 9.66
CA ALA A 118 -0.49 0.23 8.31
C ALA A 118 1.03 0.16 8.10
N VAL A 119 1.75 1.20 8.50
CA VAL A 119 3.22 1.26 8.41
C VAL A 119 3.88 0.18 9.28
N GLU A 120 3.40 -0.04 10.50
CA GLU A 120 3.95 -1.08 11.38
C GLU A 120 3.65 -2.49 10.86
N ALA A 121 2.47 -2.73 10.29
CA ALA A 121 2.16 -4.01 9.63
C ALA A 121 3.10 -4.26 8.44
N ALA A 122 3.36 -3.23 7.61
CA ALA A 122 4.29 -3.32 6.51
C ALA A 122 5.71 -3.67 6.98
N ARG A 123 6.20 -3.00 8.03
CA ARG A 123 7.51 -3.30 8.64
C ARG A 123 7.60 -4.76 9.07
N ARG A 124 6.58 -5.28 9.75
CA ARG A 124 6.57 -6.69 10.20
C ARG A 124 6.44 -7.71 9.08
N LEU A 125 5.80 -7.35 7.97
CA LEU A 125 5.66 -8.23 6.82
C LEU A 125 6.97 -8.39 6.05
N ILE A 126 7.76 -7.32 5.95
CA ILE A 126 9.03 -7.35 5.20
C ILE A 126 10.21 -7.84 6.05
N ASP A 127 10.14 -7.68 7.38
CA ASP A 127 11.15 -8.21 8.29
C ASP A 127 11.04 -9.74 8.36
N GLU A 128 12.18 -10.43 8.44
CA GLU A 128 12.24 -11.88 8.62
C GLU A 128 11.45 -12.31 9.86
N ALA A 129 10.52 -13.25 9.71
CA ALA A 129 9.80 -13.80 10.85
C ALA A 129 10.82 -14.49 11.79
N PRO A 130 10.82 -14.21 13.10
CA PRO A 130 11.70 -14.93 14.03
C PRO A 130 11.33 -16.42 13.98
N SER A 131 12.30 -17.25 13.56
CA SER A 131 12.22 -18.71 13.56
C SER A 131 12.05 -19.28 14.97
#